data_AF-A0A949NWM8-F1
#
_entry.id   AF-A0A949NWM8-F1
#
_cell.length_a   1.000
_cell.length_b   1.000
_cell.length_c   1.000
_cell.angle_alpha   90.00
_cell.angle_beta   90.00
_cell.angle_gamma   90.00
#
_symmetry.space_group_name_H-M   'P 1'
#
loop_
_entity.id
_entity.type
_entity.pdbx_description
1 polymer ?
#
loop_
_entity_poly.entity_id
_entity_poly.type
_entity_poly.pdbx_seq_one_letter_code
_entity_poly.pdbx_strand_id
1 'polypeptide(L)'
;MIIKHNNPEIWAAWGTLINKRPYLVNCLFEIVELSKRYDCKWFKAGPVSKEGHPHHPLYLEKNAQLKPFDIDGYIIKTSVKQLFGYIKLLKDYSVDFESDFIRSFYQSGLMDIQYLEHMTTRPICIEEEMKHLDNADYAFSRVLLTAIMREDYFDNGSLMERIKNGDLVRVLKKLKKLYLST
;
A
#
# COMPACT_ATOMS: atom_id res chain seq x y z
N MET A 1 -8.12 17.39 -25.65
CA MET A 1 -7.46 16.20 -26.25
C MET A 1 -8.41 15.03 -26.08
N ILE A 2 -9.14 14.66 -27.13
CA ILE A 2 -10.13 13.59 -27.10
C ILE A 2 -9.41 12.31 -27.54
N ILE A 3 -9.23 11.35 -26.63
CA ILE A 3 -8.71 10.02 -26.99
C ILE A 3 -9.87 9.24 -27.61
N LYS A 4 -9.80 9.02 -28.93
CA LYS A 4 -10.78 8.31 -29.77
C LYS A 4 -10.52 6.80 -29.83
N HIS A 5 -9.95 6.22 -28.78
CA HIS A 5 -9.64 4.78 -28.71
C HIS A 5 -10.40 4.15 -27.55
N ASN A 6 -11.12 3.06 -27.82
CA ASN A 6 -11.50 2.11 -26.78
C ASN A 6 -10.20 1.48 -26.25
N ASN A 7 -9.92 1.67 -24.96
CA ASN A 7 -8.87 1.02 -24.17
C ASN A 7 -7.43 1.47 -24.51
N PRO A 8 -7.01 2.68 -24.07
CA PRO A 8 -5.65 3.19 -24.28
C PRO A 8 -4.56 2.26 -23.71
N GLU A 9 -3.41 2.21 -24.37
CA GLU A 9 -2.25 1.44 -23.89
C GLU A 9 -1.25 2.37 -23.18
N ILE A 10 -0.80 1.97 -21.98
CA ILE A 10 0.13 2.72 -21.14
C ILE A 10 1.44 1.97 -21.04
N TRP A 11 2.54 2.63 -21.39
CA TRP A 11 3.88 2.10 -21.19
C TRP A 11 4.43 2.50 -19.81
N ALA A 12 4.57 1.51 -18.93
CA ALA A 12 5.27 1.61 -17.66
C ALA A 12 6.79 1.66 -17.87
N ALA A 13 7.45 2.74 -17.42
CA ALA A 13 8.88 2.96 -17.71
C ALA A 13 9.63 3.87 -16.71
N TRP A 14 9.25 3.88 -15.43
CA TRP A 14 9.82 4.79 -14.42
C TRP A 14 11.14 4.33 -13.76
N GLY A 15 11.54 3.07 -13.92
CA GLY A 15 12.75 2.53 -13.31
C GLY A 15 12.80 2.69 -11.78
N THR A 16 13.99 2.79 -11.23
CA THR A 16 14.21 2.94 -9.77
C THR A 16 13.92 4.36 -9.26
N LEU A 17 13.68 5.33 -10.16
CA LEU A 17 13.44 6.73 -9.78
C LEU A 17 12.14 6.88 -8.97
N ILE A 18 11.18 5.99 -9.13
CA ILE A 18 9.93 5.96 -8.34
C ILE A 18 10.20 5.93 -6.82
N ASN A 19 11.32 5.35 -6.39
CA ASN A 19 11.69 5.27 -4.97
C ASN A 19 12.35 6.55 -4.44
N LYS A 20 12.69 7.54 -5.28
CA LYS A 20 13.42 8.73 -4.82
C LYS A 20 12.58 9.62 -3.92
N ARG A 21 11.25 9.62 -4.09
CA ARG A 21 10.32 10.49 -3.35
C ARG A 21 8.99 9.77 -3.15
N PRO A 22 8.40 9.78 -1.94
CA PRO A 22 7.11 9.13 -1.67
C PRO A 22 5.97 9.58 -2.60
N TYR A 23 5.90 10.87 -2.92
CA TYR A 23 4.84 11.42 -3.77
C TYR A 23 4.82 10.81 -5.18
N LEU A 24 5.93 10.27 -5.69
CA LEU A 24 5.96 9.65 -7.03
C LEU A 24 5.09 8.40 -7.09
N VAL A 25 5.09 7.62 -6.01
CA VAL A 25 4.20 6.45 -5.88
C VAL A 25 2.75 6.93 -5.76
N ASN A 26 2.50 8.02 -5.05
CA ASN A 26 1.14 8.57 -4.91
C ASN A 26 0.60 9.10 -6.25
N CYS A 27 1.43 9.77 -7.05
CA CYS A 27 1.07 10.14 -8.42
C CYS A 27 0.75 8.89 -9.26
N LEU A 28 1.52 7.81 -9.10
CA LEU A 28 1.24 6.55 -9.80
C LEU A 28 -0.11 5.96 -9.37
N PHE A 29 -0.49 6.03 -8.09
CA PHE A 29 -1.82 5.61 -7.64
C PHE A 29 -2.94 6.37 -8.37
N GLU A 30 -2.80 7.69 -8.59
CA GLU A 30 -3.79 8.49 -9.33
C GLU A 30 -3.89 8.08 -10.79
N ILE A 31 -2.74 7.87 -11.43
CA ILE A 31 -2.67 7.41 -12.82
C ILE A 31 -3.33 6.03 -12.95
N VAL A 32 -3.08 5.12 -12.02
CA VAL A 32 -3.68 3.78 -12.03
C VAL A 32 -5.19 3.85 -11.84
N GLU A 33 -5.68 4.64 -10.88
CA GLU A 33 -7.11 4.84 -10.68
C GLU A 33 -7.78 5.41 -11.94
N LEU A 34 -7.18 6.43 -12.56
CA LEU A 34 -7.67 6.99 -13.81
C LEU A 34 -7.65 5.95 -14.94
N SER A 35 -6.58 5.16 -15.03
CA SER A 35 -6.41 4.14 -16.07
C SER A 35 -7.51 3.08 -16.03
N LYS A 36 -8.00 2.73 -14.82
CA LYS A 36 -9.14 1.81 -14.65
C LYS A 36 -10.43 2.38 -15.21
N ARG A 37 -10.67 3.69 -15.07
CA ARG A 37 -11.88 4.37 -15.58
C ARG A 37 -11.96 4.34 -17.12
N TYR A 38 -10.83 4.19 -17.79
CA TYR A 38 -10.73 4.15 -19.25
C TYR A 38 -10.38 2.76 -19.81
N ASP A 39 -10.44 1.71 -18.98
CA ASP A 39 -10.09 0.33 -19.35
C ASP A 39 -8.71 0.24 -20.05
N CYS A 40 -7.74 1.01 -19.53
CA CYS A 40 -6.41 1.07 -20.11
C CYS A 40 -5.65 -0.24 -19.89
N LYS A 41 -4.82 -0.62 -20.87
CA LYS A 41 -3.91 -1.76 -20.77
C LYS A 41 -2.50 -1.30 -20.45
N TRP A 42 -1.84 -1.98 -19.51
CA TRP A 42 -0.49 -1.64 -19.09
C TRP A 42 0.55 -2.56 -19.71
N PHE A 43 1.63 -1.97 -20.19
CA PHE A 43 2.74 -2.66 -20.84
C PHE A 43 4.08 -2.22 -20.27
N LYS A 44 5.07 -3.11 -20.37
CA LYS A 44 6.47 -2.82 -20.11
C LYS A 44 7.32 -3.32 -21.25
N ALA A 45 8.50 -2.74 -21.42
CA ALA A 45 9.55 -3.28 -22.29
C ALA A 45 10.75 -3.71 -21.42
N GLY A 46 11.35 -4.84 -21.78
CA GLY A 46 12.48 -5.42 -21.06
C GLY A 46 12.14 -6.08 -19.70
N PRO A 47 13.18 -6.50 -18.96
CA PRO A 47 13.04 -7.07 -17.64
C PRO A 47 12.65 -6.01 -16.60
N VAL A 48 11.98 -6.43 -15.53
CA VAL A 48 11.77 -5.58 -14.34
C VAL A 48 12.95 -5.70 -13.40
N SER A 49 13.15 -4.70 -12.52
CA SER A 49 14.13 -4.79 -11.45
C SER A 49 13.79 -5.90 -10.45
N LYS A 50 14.71 -6.24 -9.53
CA LYS A 50 14.44 -7.15 -8.40
C LYS A 50 13.23 -6.70 -7.57
N GLU A 51 13.01 -5.40 -7.48
CA GLU A 51 11.87 -4.82 -6.75
C GLU A 51 10.59 -4.79 -7.59
N GLY A 52 10.67 -5.09 -8.88
CA GLY A 52 9.54 -5.13 -9.82
C GLY A 52 9.36 -3.86 -10.65
N HIS A 53 10.29 -2.90 -10.58
CA HIS A 53 10.17 -1.65 -11.33
C HIS A 53 10.33 -1.88 -12.84
N PRO A 54 9.45 -1.32 -13.68
CA PRO A 54 9.56 -1.37 -15.12
C PRO A 54 10.79 -0.58 -15.59
N HIS A 55 11.49 -1.11 -16.60
CA HIS A 55 12.74 -0.55 -17.06
C HIS A 55 12.57 0.83 -17.70
N HIS A 56 13.53 1.74 -17.45
CA HIS A 56 13.53 3.04 -18.12
C HIS A 56 13.89 2.90 -19.60
N PRO A 57 13.29 3.67 -20.54
CA PRO A 57 13.50 3.48 -21.98
C PRO A 57 14.92 3.69 -22.45
N LEU A 58 15.69 4.54 -21.75
CA LEU A 58 17.05 4.95 -22.14
C LEU A 58 18.02 3.79 -22.38
N TYR A 59 17.85 2.65 -21.71
CA TYR A 59 18.73 1.49 -21.87
C TYR A 59 18.04 0.28 -22.50
N LEU A 60 16.93 0.49 -23.20
CA LEU A 60 16.27 -0.56 -23.97
C LEU A 60 16.78 -0.59 -25.41
N GLU A 61 16.84 -1.79 -25.97
CA GLU A 61 17.09 -1.95 -27.40
C GLU A 61 15.96 -1.32 -28.22
N LYS A 62 16.29 -0.80 -29.41
CA LYS A 62 15.32 -0.09 -30.27
C LYS A 62 14.12 -0.94 -30.68
N ASN A 63 14.26 -2.26 -30.69
CA ASN A 63 13.25 -3.25 -31.06
C ASN A 63 12.65 -3.97 -29.83
N ALA A 64 12.84 -3.44 -28.63
CA ALA A 64 12.29 -4.05 -27.41
C ALA A 64 10.75 -4.14 -27.49
N GLN A 65 10.24 -5.36 -27.43
CA GLN A 65 8.81 -5.62 -27.51
C GLN A 65 8.09 -5.22 -26.21
N LEU A 66 6.91 -4.63 -26.37
CA LEU A 66 5.97 -4.41 -25.27
C LEU A 66 5.36 -5.73 -24.84
N LYS A 67 5.36 -5.98 -23.54
CA LYS A 67 4.73 -7.14 -22.89
C LYS A 67 3.75 -6.65 -21.83
N PRO A 68 2.66 -7.38 -21.57
CA PRO A 68 1.72 -7.02 -20.50
C PRO A 68 2.45 -6.77 -19.17
N PHE A 69 2.02 -5.74 -18.46
CA PHE A 69 2.52 -5.39 -17.14
C PHE A 69 1.37 -5.47 -16.13
N ASP A 70 1.55 -6.31 -15.11
CA ASP A 70 0.64 -6.41 -13.99
C ASP A 70 0.79 -5.18 -13.08
N ILE A 71 0.06 -4.12 -13.44
CA ILE A 71 0.09 -2.87 -12.70
C ILE A 71 -0.56 -3.02 -11.31
N ASP A 72 -1.60 -3.85 -11.18
CA ASP A 72 -2.32 -4.01 -9.92
C ASP A 72 -1.45 -4.74 -8.90
N GLY A 73 -0.80 -5.84 -9.30
CA GLY A 73 0.19 -6.51 -8.46
C GLY A 73 1.38 -5.61 -8.11
N TYR A 74 1.82 -4.76 -9.06
CA TYR A 74 2.88 -3.78 -8.81
C TYR A 74 2.46 -2.73 -7.76
N ILE A 75 1.24 -2.19 -7.86
CA ILE A 75 0.69 -1.23 -6.89
C ILE A 75 0.61 -1.86 -5.51
N ILE A 76 -0.01 -3.02 -5.36
CA ILE A 76 -0.15 -3.73 -4.07
C ILE A 76 1.22 -3.89 -3.41
N LYS A 77 2.20 -4.45 -4.14
CA LYS A 77 3.55 -4.68 -3.62
C LYS A 77 4.25 -3.38 -3.22
N THR A 78 4.12 -2.33 -4.04
CA THR A 78 4.74 -1.03 -3.77
C THR A 78 4.11 -0.35 -2.57
N SER A 79 2.78 -0.41 -2.44
CA SER A 79 2.01 0.13 -1.33
C SER A 79 2.34 -0.55 -0.01
N VAL A 80 2.50 -1.88 0.03
CA VAL A 80 2.98 -2.59 1.24
C VAL A 80 4.37 -2.11 1.65
N LYS A 81 5.30 -1.98 0.68
CA LYS A 81 6.66 -1.48 0.95
C LYS A 81 6.64 -0.05 1.50
N GLN A 82 5.83 0.82 0.89
CA GLN A 82 5.68 2.21 1.30
C GLN A 82 5.05 2.31 2.70
N LEU A 83 3.98 1.56 2.96
CA LEU A 83 3.33 1.46 4.27
C LEU A 83 4.33 1.10 5.38
N PHE A 84 5.15 0.07 5.14
CA PHE A 84 6.20 -0.33 6.09
C PHE A 84 7.36 0.66 6.19
N GLY A 85 7.55 1.53 5.19
CA GLY A 85 8.49 2.65 5.25
C GLY A 85 8.07 3.72 6.26
N TYR A 86 6.76 3.95 6.41
CA TYR A 86 6.22 4.92 7.38
C TYR A 86 6.39 4.50 8.84
N ILE A 87 6.71 3.23 9.14
CA ILE A 87 6.99 2.78 10.53
C ILE A 87 8.05 3.65 11.22
N LYS A 88 9.05 4.15 10.48
CA LYS A 88 10.06 5.06 11.04
C LYS A 88 9.45 6.44 11.34
N LEU A 89 8.66 6.98 10.41
CA LEU A 89 8.10 8.32 10.49
C LEU A 89 6.99 8.44 11.56
N LEU A 90 6.21 7.36 11.77
CA LEU A 90 5.19 7.28 12.82
C LEU A 90 5.77 7.39 14.23
N LYS A 91 7.05 7.02 14.44
CA LYS A 91 7.70 7.20 15.75
C LYS A 91 8.07 8.64 16.05
N ASP A 92 8.28 9.44 15.01
CA ASP A 92 8.76 10.82 15.11
C ASP A 92 7.59 11.82 15.12
N TYR A 93 6.34 11.34 15.09
CA TYR A 93 5.09 12.14 15.08
C TYR A 93 5.03 13.24 14.01
N SER A 94 5.72 13.07 12.89
CA SER A 94 5.60 14.00 11.77
C SER A 94 4.19 13.86 11.16
N VAL A 95 3.39 14.92 11.17
CA VAL A 95 1.98 14.86 10.73
C VAL A 95 1.85 14.90 9.20
N ASP A 96 2.89 15.36 8.50
CA ASP A 96 2.83 15.71 7.07
C ASP A 96 2.63 14.51 6.11
N PHE A 97 2.63 13.27 6.60
CA PHE A 97 2.55 12.06 5.76
C PHE A 97 1.25 11.25 5.92
N GLU A 98 0.31 11.70 6.76
CA GLU A 98 -0.89 10.93 7.09
C GLU A 98 -1.70 10.50 5.85
N SER A 99 -1.94 11.43 4.92
CA SER A 99 -2.68 11.15 3.69
C SER A 99 -2.01 10.09 2.82
N ASP A 100 -0.69 10.17 2.67
CA ASP A 100 0.10 9.22 1.90
C ASP A 100 0.15 7.83 2.57
N PHE A 101 0.20 7.81 3.91
CA PHE A 101 0.13 6.58 4.70
C PHE A 101 -1.21 5.89 4.52
N ILE A 102 -2.31 6.63 4.71
CA ILE A 102 -3.68 6.13 4.55
C ILE A 102 -3.86 5.59 3.12
N ARG A 103 -3.40 6.34 2.12
CA ARG A 103 -3.47 5.92 0.73
C ARG A 103 -2.69 4.63 0.49
N SER A 104 -1.50 4.51 1.05
CA SER A 104 -0.69 3.28 0.98
C SER A 104 -1.41 2.11 1.64
N PHE A 105 -2.08 2.33 2.77
CA PHE A 105 -2.87 1.29 3.44
C PHE A 105 -3.99 0.77 2.52
N TYR A 106 -4.79 1.65 1.93
CA TYR A 106 -5.88 1.24 1.02
C TYR A 106 -5.38 0.49 -0.22
N GLN A 107 -4.26 0.93 -0.80
CA GLN A 107 -3.70 0.30 -2.01
C GLN A 107 -2.94 -1.00 -1.72
N SER A 108 -2.53 -1.24 -0.46
CA SER A 108 -1.75 -2.43 -0.07
C SER A 108 -2.54 -3.74 -0.05
N GLY A 109 -3.87 -3.68 -0.12
CA GLY A 109 -4.73 -4.86 0.05
C GLY A 109 -4.71 -5.48 1.45
N LEU A 110 -4.09 -4.81 2.45
CA LEU A 110 -4.04 -5.27 3.84
C LEU A 110 -5.34 -5.07 4.60
N MET A 111 -6.21 -4.16 4.14
CA MET A 111 -7.51 -3.93 4.75
C MET A 111 -8.37 -5.19 4.69
N ASP A 112 -9.01 -5.53 5.80
CA ASP A 112 -9.96 -6.63 5.91
C ASP A 112 -11.35 -6.08 6.24
N ILE A 113 -12.26 -6.11 5.27
CA ILE A 113 -13.62 -5.56 5.44
C ILE A 113 -14.47 -6.39 6.42
N GLN A 114 -14.14 -7.67 6.63
CA GLN A 114 -14.85 -8.58 7.54
C GLN A 114 -14.21 -8.61 8.93
N TYR A 115 -13.37 -7.61 9.27
CA TYR A 115 -12.59 -7.60 10.51
C TYR A 115 -13.41 -7.85 11.79
N LEU A 116 -14.69 -7.44 11.81
CA LEU A 116 -15.61 -7.68 12.92
C LEU A 116 -15.84 -9.17 13.26
N GLU A 117 -15.70 -10.06 12.27
CA GLU A 117 -15.88 -11.51 12.45
C GLU A 117 -14.72 -12.15 13.22
N HIS A 118 -13.57 -11.47 13.27
CA HIS A 118 -12.33 -11.98 13.86
C HIS A 118 -12.00 -11.34 15.22
N MET A 119 -12.76 -10.32 15.63
CA MET A 119 -12.58 -9.64 16.91
C MET A 119 -13.15 -10.47 18.06
N THR A 120 -12.42 -10.50 19.17
CA THR A 120 -12.80 -11.26 20.37
C THR A 120 -13.73 -10.46 21.29
N THR A 121 -13.70 -9.13 21.20
CA THR A 121 -14.46 -8.20 22.02
C THR A 121 -15.65 -7.57 21.28
N ARG A 122 -16.77 -7.37 21.99
CA ARG A 122 -17.99 -6.68 21.49
C ARG A 122 -18.61 -5.80 22.59
N PRO A 123 -18.63 -4.44 22.44
CA PRO A 123 -18.00 -3.65 21.37
C PRO A 123 -16.48 -3.90 21.30
N ILE A 124 -15.86 -3.60 20.16
CA ILE A 124 -14.41 -3.80 19.98
C ILE A 124 -13.66 -2.94 20.99
N CYS A 125 -12.73 -3.56 21.72
CA CYS A 125 -11.77 -2.90 22.58
C CYS A 125 -10.36 -3.22 22.08
N ILE A 126 -9.76 -2.28 21.35
CA ILE A 126 -8.44 -2.46 20.73
C ILE A 126 -7.38 -2.79 21.77
N GLU A 127 -7.46 -2.23 22.98
CA GLU A 127 -6.54 -2.53 24.09
C GLU A 127 -6.53 -4.01 24.44
N GLU A 128 -7.69 -4.65 24.48
CA GLU A 128 -7.82 -6.08 24.77
C GLU A 128 -7.30 -6.91 23.59
N GLU A 129 -7.67 -6.56 22.35
CA GLU A 129 -7.21 -7.26 21.14
C GLU A 129 -5.68 -7.20 20.98
N MET A 130 -5.07 -6.07 21.35
CA MET A 130 -3.63 -5.85 21.30
C MET A 130 -2.84 -6.80 22.23
N LYS A 131 -3.47 -7.36 23.28
CA LYS A 131 -2.83 -8.36 24.16
C LYS A 131 -2.49 -9.65 23.40
N HIS A 132 -3.18 -9.94 22.30
CA HIS A 132 -2.96 -11.13 21.48
C HIS A 132 -1.91 -10.92 20.37
N LEU A 133 -1.47 -9.69 20.13
CA LEU A 133 -0.62 -9.33 18.98
C LEU A 133 0.71 -10.11 18.92
N ASP A 134 1.33 -10.39 20.07
CA ASP A 134 2.66 -11.02 20.10
C ASP A 134 2.62 -12.45 19.51
N ASN A 135 1.52 -13.17 19.72
CA ASN A 135 1.27 -14.51 19.19
C ASN A 135 0.44 -14.53 17.91
N ALA A 136 -0.03 -13.37 17.44
CA ALA A 136 -0.88 -13.27 16.26
C ALA A 136 -0.21 -13.79 14.98
N ASP A 137 -1.02 -14.33 14.08
CA ASP A 137 -0.63 -14.66 12.72
C ASP A 137 -0.85 -13.46 11.78
N TYR A 138 -0.65 -13.67 10.48
CA TYR A 138 -0.78 -12.61 9.47
C TYR A 138 -2.23 -12.14 9.32
N ALA A 139 -3.20 -13.06 9.41
CA ALA A 139 -4.62 -12.75 9.27
C ALA A 139 -5.10 -11.86 10.43
N PHE A 140 -4.87 -12.27 11.68
CA PHE A 140 -5.26 -11.47 12.83
C PHE A 140 -4.56 -10.12 12.84
N SER A 141 -3.26 -10.07 12.51
CA SER A 141 -2.53 -8.79 12.47
C SER A 141 -3.10 -7.82 11.43
N ARG A 142 -3.63 -8.31 10.30
CA ARG A 142 -4.30 -7.48 9.28
C ARG A 142 -5.66 -6.97 9.76
N VAL A 143 -6.44 -7.84 10.37
CA VAL A 143 -7.74 -7.51 10.94
C VAL A 143 -7.57 -6.45 12.04
N LEU A 144 -6.59 -6.61 12.94
CA LEU A 144 -6.29 -5.65 14.00
C LEU A 144 -5.81 -4.30 13.44
N LEU A 145 -4.98 -4.30 12.38
CA LEU A 145 -4.64 -3.07 11.67
C LEU A 145 -5.91 -2.40 11.14
N THR A 146 -6.83 -3.16 10.55
CA THR A 146 -8.08 -2.60 10.03
C THR A 146 -8.96 -2.03 11.12
N ALA A 147 -9.06 -2.70 12.27
CA ALA A 147 -9.81 -2.20 13.41
C ALA A 147 -9.25 -0.88 13.94
N ILE A 148 -7.93 -0.76 14.10
CA ILE A 148 -7.27 0.51 14.47
C ILE A 148 -7.61 1.62 13.47
N MET A 149 -7.52 1.33 12.17
CA MET A 149 -7.82 2.32 11.13
C MET A 149 -9.31 2.70 11.07
N ARG A 150 -10.21 1.82 11.53
CA ARG A 150 -11.67 2.03 11.55
C ARG A 150 -12.16 2.66 12.85
N GLU A 151 -11.43 2.53 13.94
CA GLU A 151 -11.77 3.16 15.22
C GLU A 151 -11.93 4.68 15.05
N ASP A 152 -11.02 5.31 14.30
CA ASP A 152 -11.02 6.76 14.05
C ASP A 152 -12.25 7.24 13.26
N TYR A 153 -12.87 6.35 12.49
CA TYR A 153 -14.14 6.64 11.82
C TYR A 153 -15.31 6.77 12.81
N PHE A 154 -15.24 6.07 13.95
CA PHE A 154 -16.27 6.11 14.99
C PHE A 154 -15.93 7.10 16.11
N ASP A 155 -14.64 7.33 16.37
CA ASP A 155 -14.14 8.25 17.38
C ASP A 155 -12.99 9.08 16.81
N ASN A 156 -13.32 10.26 16.26
CA ASN A 156 -12.37 11.13 15.58
C ASN A 156 -11.17 11.47 16.48
N GLY A 157 -9.96 11.14 16.01
CA GLY A 157 -8.72 11.40 16.72
C GLY A 157 -8.14 10.17 17.43
N SER A 158 -8.87 9.06 17.49
CA SER A 158 -8.38 7.81 18.08
C SER A 158 -7.15 7.28 17.33
N LEU A 159 -7.07 7.44 15.99
CA LEU A 159 -5.89 6.99 15.24
C LEU A 159 -4.63 7.71 15.71
N MET A 160 -4.72 9.02 15.97
CA MET A 160 -3.60 9.80 16.46
C MET A 160 -3.18 9.37 17.87
N GLU A 161 -4.14 8.98 18.71
CA GLU A 161 -3.85 8.39 20.02
C GLU A 161 -3.17 7.02 19.89
N ARG A 162 -3.63 6.15 18.99
CA ARG A 162 -2.98 4.85 18.68
C ARG A 162 -1.57 5.01 18.14
N ILE A 163 -1.32 6.06 17.37
CA ILE A 163 0.04 6.42 16.94
C ILE A 163 0.87 6.85 18.16
N LYS A 164 0.34 7.70 19.05
CA LYS A 164 0.97 8.16 20.31
C LYS A 164 1.33 7.03 21.27
N ASN A 165 0.44 6.06 21.40
CA ASN A 165 0.64 4.90 22.26
C ASN A 165 1.56 3.85 21.61
N GLY A 166 1.90 4.03 20.33
CA GLY A 166 2.75 3.11 19.58
C GLY A 166 2.04 1.84 19.10
N ASP A 167 0.71 1.76 19.26
CA ASP A 167 -0.11 0.61 18.89
C ASP A 167 -0.01 0.33 17.38
N LEU A 168 -0.22 1.36 16.55
CA LEU A 168 -0.11 1.25 15.10
C LEU A 168 1.28 0.76 14.67
N VAL A 169 2.33 1.29 15.31
CA VAL A 169 3.71 0.91 15.04
C VAL A 169 3.97 -0.55 15.41
N ARG A 170 3.42 -1.05 16.52
CA ARG A 170 3.55 -2.45 16.93
C ARG A 170 2.89 -3.39 15.93
N VAL A 171 1.66 -3.10 15.52
CA VAL A 171 0.91 -3.90 14.54
C VAL A 171 1.62 -3.93 13.19
N LEU A 172 2.06 -2.76 12.68
CA LEU A 172 2.80 -2.67 11.42
C LEU A 172 4.13 -3.44 11.45
N LYS A 173 4.86 -3.43 12.57
CA LYS A 173 6.09 -4.22 12.72
C LYS A 173 5.81 -5.72 12.70
N LYS A 174 4.75 -6.17 13.39
CA LYS A 174 4.32 -7.57 13.39
C LYS A 174 3.93 -8.01 11.98
N LEU A 175 3.12 -7.22 11.29
CA LEU A 175 2.76 -7.45 9.88
C LEU A 175 3.97 -7.49 8.96
N LYS A 176 4.91 -6.55 9.10
CA LYS A 176 6.14 -6.52 8.30
C LYS A 176 6.96 -7.80 8.49
N LYS A 177 7.13 -8.25 9.73
CA LYS A 177 7.85 -9.49 10.05
C LYS A 177 7.20 -10.69 9.37
N LEU A 178 5.88 -10.81 9.51
CA LEU A 178 5.11 -11.92 8.93
C LEU A 178 5.11 -11.88 7.40
N TYR A 179 4.92 -10.70 6.80
CA TYR A 179 4.90 -10.51 5.35
C TYR A 179 6.23 -10.89 4.68
N LEU A 180 7.36 -10.61 5.34
CA LEU A 180 8.69 -10.97 4.83
C LEU A 180 9.08 -12.44 5.10
N SER A 181 8.28 -13.17 5.88
CA SER A 181 8.51 -14.58 6.19
C SER A 181 7.70 -15.52 5.28
N THR A 182 6.87 -14.95 4.40
CA THR A 182 6.02 -15.65 3.41
C THR A 182 6.69 -15.63 2.05
#